data_AF-A0A1E7FUT2-F1
#
_entry.id   AF-A0A1E7FUT2-F1
#
_cell.length_a   1.000
_cell.length_b   1.000
_cell.length_c   1.000
_cell.angle_alpha   90.00
_cell.angle_beta   90.00
_cell.angle_gamma   90.00
#
_symmetry.space_group_name_H-M   'P 1'
#
loop_
_entity.id
_entity.type
_entity.pdbx_description
1 polymer ?
#
loop_
_entity_poly.entity_id
_entity_poly.type
_entity_poly.pdbx_seq_one_letter_code
_entity_poly.pdbx_strand_id
1 'polypeptide(L)'
;MNENNDCFAIVHTLETLEIEGLWFFNGPDPEKLFGANEETSWFSWSQLGPDATDLVMEAVTKFIVPIDGKLNGKVIKNTTVF
;
A
#
# COMPACT_ATOMS: atom_id res chain seq x y z
N MET A 1 -4.01 27.25 1.04
CA MET A 1 -2.96 26.94 0.05
C MET A 1 -3.27 25.53 -0.43
N ASN A 2 -3.41 25.35 -1.75
CA ASN A 2 -3.57 24.03 -2.34
C ASN A 2 -2.27 23.24 -2.11
N GLU A 3 -2.24 22.43 -1.06
CA GLU A 3 -1.30 21.33 -0.97
C GLU A 3 -1.90 20.23 -1.84
N ASN A 4 -1.28 19.95 -2.99
CA ASN A 4 -1.62 18.78 -3.78
C ASN A 4 -1.32 17.57 -2.89
N ASN A 5 -2.35 17.02 -2.24
CA ASN A 5 -2.28 15.72 -1.61
C ASN A 5 -2.10 14.72 -2.76
N ASP A 6 -0.85 14.50 -3.14
CA ASP A 6 -0.49 13.52 -4.14
C ASP A 6 -0.54 12.15 -3.46
N CYS A 7 -1.43 11.31 -3.99
CA CYS A 7 -1.60 9.93 -3.56
C CYS A 7 -1.25 9.04 -4.75
N PHE A 8 -0.32 8.11 -4.55
CA PHE A 8 0.01 7.07 -5.51
C PHE A 8 -0.13 5.73 -4.80
N ALA A 9 -0.76 4.76 -5.46
CA ALA A 9 -1.01 3.46 -4.84
C ALA A 9 -0.69 2.30 -5.77
N ILE A 10 -0.08 1.26 -5.22
CA ILE A 10 0.08 -0.05 -5.85
C ILE A 10 -0.75 -1.05 -5.05
N VAL A 11 -1.72 -1.68 -5.70
CA VAL A 11 -2.64 -2.63 -5.06
C VAL A 11 -2.52 -3.99 -5.74
N HIS A 12 -2.23 -5.01 -4.97
CA HIS A 12 -2.19 -6.39 -5.42
C HIS A 12 -3.42 -7.15 -4.92
N THR A 13 -4.09 -7.83 -5.85
CA THR A 13 -5.08 -8.87 -5.52
C THR A 13 -4.38 -10.21 -5.56
N LEU A 14 -4.43 -10.95 -4.45
CA LEU A 14 -3.81 -12.26 -4.30
C LEU A 14 -4.76 -13.37 -4.78
N GLU A 15 -4.25 -14.58 -5.02
CA GLU A 15 -5.09 -15.73 -5.42
C GLU A 15 -6.16 -16.09 -4.40
N THR A 16 -5.89 -15.81 -3.12
CA THR A 16 -6.81 -15.97 -1.98
C THR A 16 -7.94 -14.92 -1.95
N LEU A 17 -7.97 -13.99 -2.93
CA LEU A 17 -8.81 -12.79 -2.94
C LEU A 17 -8.49 -11.77 -1.84
N GLU A 18 -7.42 -12.01 -1.07
CA GLU A 18 -6.85 -10.99 -0.19
C GLU A 18 -6.29 -9.83 -1.02
N ILE A 19 -6.38 -8.64 -0.46
CA ILE A 19 -5.87 -7.42 -1.07
C ILE A 19 -4.80 -6.86 -0.15
N GLU A 20 -3.60 -6.67 -0.70
CA GLU A 20 -2.50 -6.00 -0.03
C GLU A 20 -2.05 -4.85 -0.92
N GLY A 21 -1.81 -3.67 -0.36
CA GLY A 21 -1.40 -2.51 -1.13
C GLY A 21 -0.45 -1.60 -0.38
N LEU A 22 0.21 -0.74 -1.16
CA LEU A 22 1.14 0.28 -0.70
C LEU A 22 0.67 1.63 -1.20
N TRP A 23 0.49 2.56 -0.26
CA TRP A 23 0.09 3.94 -0.54
C TRP A 23 1.23 4.88 -0.20
N PHE A 24 1.56 5.75 -1.15
CA PHE A 24 2.46 6.89 -0.97
C PHE A 24 1.58 8.12 -0.86
N PHE A 25 1.53 8.71 0.32
CA PHE A 25 0.70 9.87 0.60
C PHE A 25 1.58 11.04 1.02
N ASN A 26 1.56 12.12 0.22
CA ASN A 26 2.24 13.35 0.58
C ASN A 26 1.31 14.23 1.42
N GLY A 27 1.28 13.98 2.73
CA GLY A 27 0.42 14.72 3.66
C GLY A 27 0.31 14.08 5.03
N PRO A 28 -0.68 14.51 5.85
CA PRO A 28 -1.00 13.87 7.12
C PRO A 28 -1.35 12.39 6.94
N ASP A 29 -1.14 11.59 7.99
CA ASP A 29 -1.48 10.16 8.01
C ASP A 29 -2.90 9.90 7.45
N PRO A 30 -3.01 9.16 6.33
CA PRO A 30 -4.27 8.97 5.65
C PRO A 30 -5.17 7.92 6.34
N GLU A 31 -4.72 7.24 7.40
CA GLU A 31 -5.55 6.27 8.13
C GLU A 31 -6.87 6.89 8.58
N LYS A 32 -6.87 8.15 9.02
CA LYS A 32 -8.11 8.85 9.41
C LYS A 32 -9.08 9.06 8.25
N LEU A 33 -8.56 9.21 7.03
CA LEU A 33 -9.37 9.37 5.82
C LEU A 33 -9.89 8.02 5.33
N PHE A 34 -9.03 7.00 5.33
CA PHE A 34 -9.38 5.66 4.85
C PHE A 34 -10.21 4.86 5.85
N GLY A 35 -9.90 4.94 7.15
CA GLY A 35 -10.65 4.26 8.20
C GLY A 35 -12.07 4.83 8.41
N ALA A 36 -12.29 6.09 8.05
CA ALA A 36 -13.61 6.73 8.17
C ALA A 36 -14.51 6.52 6.93
N ASN A 37 -13.96 6.01 5.82
CA ASN A 37 -14.73 5.71 4.61
C ASN A 37 -15.23 4.25 4.65
N GLU A 38 -16.53 4.06 4.46
CA GLU A 38 -17.20 2.75 4.49
C GLU A 38 -16.53 1.75 3.53
N GLU A 39 -16.15 2.20 2.33
CA GLU A 39 -15.51 1.37 1.30
C GLU A 39 -14.10 0.92 1.63
N THR A 40 -13.42 1.56 2.59
CA THR A 40 -12.04 1.24 2.97
C THR A 40 -11.87 0.88 4.45
N SER A 41 -12.96 0.93 5.21
CA SER A 41 -12.99 0.65 6.66
C SER A 41 -12.69 -0.81 7.05
N TRP A 42 -12.78 -1.73 6.09
CA TRP A 42 -12.49 -3.16 6.28
C TRP A 42 -11.01 -3.51 6.04
N PHE A 43 -10.18 -2.55 5.65
CA PHE A 43 -8.74 -2.72 5.56
C PHE A 43 -8.04 -2.38 6.87
N SER A 44 -6.96 -3.12 7.15
CA SER A 44 -6.00 -2.75 8.19
C SER A 44 -4.95 -1.81 7.60
N TRP A 45 -4.68 -0.70 8.28
CA TRP A 45 -3.69 0.29 7.86
C TRP A 45 -2.49 0.27 8.79
N SER A 46 -1.28 0.44 8.24
CA SER A 46 -0.07 0.56 9.03
C SER A 46 0.93 1.46 8.33
N GLN A 47 1.50 2.39 9.09
CA GLN A 47 2.53 3.29 8.57
C GLN A 47 3.89 2.58 8.59
N LEU A 48 4.54 2.48 7.43
CA LEU A 48 5.86 1.86 7.29
C LEU A 48 7.02 2.87 7.48
N GLY A 49 6.84 4.14 7.12
CA GLY A 49 7.87 5.19 7.16
C GLY A 49 7.55 6.32 8.16
N PRO A 50 8.32 7.42 8.23
CA PRO A 50 9.07 8.03 7.13
C PRO A 50 10.55 7.65 7.05
N ASP A 51 11.07 6.87 8.01
CA ASP A 51 12.50 6.60 8.09
C ASP A 51 12.94 5.63 6.98
N ALA A 52 13.83 6.11 6.11
CA ALA A 52 14.43 5.34 5.02
C ALA A 52 15.46 4.32 5.52
N THR A 53 15.07 3.51 6.50
CA THR A 53 15.85 2.36 6.95
C THR A 53 15.77 1.24 5.92
N ASP A 54 16.76 0.35 5.91
CA ASP A 54 16.78 -0.80 5.01
C ASP A 54 15.50 -1.64 5.10
N LEU A 55 14.91 -1.75 6.29
CA LEU A 55 13.66 -2.49 6.52
C LEU A 55 12.45 -1.87 5.80
N VAL A 56 12.36 -0.53 5.78
CA VAL A 56 11.27 0.18 5.09
C VAL A 56 11.45 0.05 3.58
N MET A 57 12.69 0.20 3.10
CA MET A 57 13.01 0.00 1.69
C MET A 57 12.71 -1.43 1.24
N GLU A 58 13.06 -2.45 2.03
CA GLU A 58 12.74 -3.84 1.74
C GLU A 58 11.22 -4.10 1.73
N ALA A 59 10.49 -3.54 2.70
CA ALA A 59 9.03 -3.67 2.75
C ALA A 59 8.38 -3.05 1.50
N VAL A 60 8.77 -1.81 1.15
CA VAL A 60 8.28 -1.10 -0.04
C VAL A 60 8.64 -1.82 -1.34
N THR A 61 9.89 -2.29 -1.47
CA THR A 61 10.39 -2.92 -2.69
C THR A 61 9.59 -4.16 -3.06
N LYS A 62 9.11 -4.93 -2.08
CA LYS A 62 8.27 -6.13 -2.33
C LYS A 62 6.96 -5.84 -3.06
N PHE A 63 6.39 -4.64 -2.86
CA PHE A 63 5.19 -4.20 -3.58
C PHE A 63 5.53 -3.66 -4.98
N ILE A 64 6.65 -2.96 -5.14
CA ILE A 64 7.04 -2.39 -6.44
C ILE A 64 7.56 -3.47 -7.39
N VAL A 65 8.39 -4.39 -6.89
CA VAL A 65 9.03 -5.45 -7.66
C VAL A 65 8.83 -6.79 -6.94
N PRO A 66 7.64 -7.41 -7.06
CA PRO A 66 7.37 -8.71 -6.46
C PRO A 66 8.30 -9.79 -7.01
N ILE A 67 8.90 -10.58 -6.11
CA ILE A 67 9.81 -11.68 -6.48
C ILE A 67 8.96 -12.90 -6.85
N ASP A 68 9.25 -13.49 -8.01
CA ASP A 68 8.52 -14.67 -8.55
C ASP A 68 6.99 -14.47 -8.64
N GLY A 69 6.54 -13.23 -8.84
CA GLY A 69 5.12 -12.89 -8.86
C GLY A 69 4.41 -13.07 -7.52
N LYS A 70 5.16 -13.02 -6.40
CA LYS A 70 4.63 -13.21 -5.06
C LYS A 70 4.84 -11.98 -4.17
N LEU A 71 3.85 -11.73 -3.32
CA LEU A 71 3.91 -10.77 -2.22
C LEU A 71 3.77 -11.54 -0.91
N ASN A 72 4.71 -11.36 0.02
CA ASN A 72 4.70 -12.03 1.32
C ASN A 72 4.49 -13.57 1.24
N GLY A 73 5.06 -14.18 0.19
CA GLY A 73 4.95 -15.62 -0.09
C GLY A 73 3.67 -16.06 -0.79
N LYS A 74 2.70 -15.16 -1.00
CA LYS A 74 1.42 -15.41 -1.65
C LYS A 74 1.45 -14.99 -3.12
N VAL A 75 0.79 -15.73 -4.00
CA VAL A 75 0.78 -15.47 -5.45
C VAL A 75 -0.11 -14.28 -5.77
N ILE A 76 0.40 -13.35 -6.59
CA ILE A 76 -0.33 -12.18 -7.08
C ILE A 76 -1.15 -12.59 -8.32
N LYS A 77 -2.47 -12.38 -8.26
CA LYS A 77 -3.40 -12.60 -9.36
C LYS A 77 -3.54 -11.38 -10.26
N ASN A 78 -3.57 -10.18 -9.67
CA ASN A 78 -3.69 -8.92 -10.40
C ASN A 78 -2.96 -7.79 -9.67
N THR A 79 -2.50 -6.79 -10.43
CA THR A 79 -1.94 -5.55 -9.89
C THR A 79 -2.64 -4.36 -10.53
N THR A 80 -3.07 -3.40 -9.69
CA THR A 80 -3.64 -2.13 -10.13
C THR A 80 -2.81 -0.99 -9.56
N VAL A 81 -2.52 0.01 -10.40
CA VAL A 81 -1.77 1.21 -10.04
C VAL A 81 -2.68 2.42 -10.21
N PHE A 82 -2.77 3.27 -9.19
CA PHE A 82 -3.60 4.48 -9.16
C PHE A 82 -2.74 5.73 -8.99
#